data_AF-A0A9Q5G646-F1
#
_entry.id   AF-A0A9Q5G646-F1
#
_cell.length_a   1.000
_cell.length_b   1.000
_cell.length_c   1.000
_cell.angle_alpha   90.00
_cell.angle_beta   90.00
_cell.angle_gamma   90.00
#
_symmetry.space_group_name_H-M   'P 1'
#
loop_
_entity.id
_entity.type
_entity.pdbx_description
1 polymer ?
#
loop_
_entity_poly.entity_id
_entity_poly.type
_entity_poly.pdbx_seq_one_letter_code
_entity_poly.pdbx_strand_id
1 'polypeptide(L)'
;MSHTIHYYLSPISPFTCLAGNLLEREAPAEVVYHPFDIGRLFAATGGVPVPQRSPQRQAYRLAELGRIQKQRGITINLKPQFFPVDGRPAAKLMLAVRDSGEDIASLSQALLQAVWQRDLNIADMSVLAQILEELNIDSALLEQSKNLDNQLDKETDEAIEAGVFGSPFYIVDDEPFWGQDRLEQAIERAKG
;
A
#
# COMPACT_ATOMS: atom_id res chain seq x y z
N MET A 1 -17.42 -10.68 -18.46
CA MET A 1 -16.64 -9.45 -18.72
C MET A 1 -15.70 -9.30 -17.55
N SER A 2 -14.49 -8.78 -17.73
CA SER A 2 -13.59 -8.62 -16.60
C SER A 2 -14.05 -7.45 -15.70
N HIS A 3 -13.87 -7.61 -14.39
CA HIS A 3 -14.38 -6.69 -13.37
C HIS A 3 -13.24 -5.86 -12.77
N THR A 4 -13.46 -4.57 -12.56
CA THR A 4 -12.47 -3.66 -11.98
C THR A 4 -12.08 -4.10 -10.57
N ILE A 5 -10.78 -4.03 -10.26
CA ILE A 5 -10.26 -4.31 -8.92
C ILE A 5 -9.96 -2.97 -8.24
N HIS A 6 -10.68 -2.65 -7.17
CA HIS A 6 -10.37 -1.54 -6.29
C HIS A 6 -9.32 -1.98 -5.27
N TYR A 7 -8.11 -1.45 -5.39
CA TYR A 7 -6.96 -1.83 -4.58
C TYR A 7 -6.63 -0.74 -3.55
N TYR A 8 -6.96 -1.02 -2.29
CA TYR A 8 -6.68 -0.14 -1.16
C TYR A 8 -5.37 -0.51 -0.48
N LEU A 9 -4.50 0.48 -0.30
CA LEU A 9 -3.18 0.25 0.28
C LEU A 9 -2.63 1.40 1.11
N SER A 10 -1.72 1.03 2.01
CA SER A 10 -0.86 1.95 2.73
C SER A 10 0.60 1.71 2.32
N PRO A 11 1.38 2.77 2.06
CA PRO A 11 2.77 2.65 1.62
C PRO A 11 3.71 2.09 2.70
N ILE A 12 3.24 1.95 3.94
CA ILE A 12 3.99 1.35 5.05
C ILE A 12 3.59 -0.09 5.37
N SER A 13 2.78 -0.74 4.54
CA SER A 13 2.31 -2.10 4.83
C SER A 13 3.31 -3.17 4.36
N PRO A 14 3.83 -4.02 5.26
CA PRO A 14 4.74 -5.10 4.86
C PRO A 14 4.03 -6.19 4.06
N PHE A 15 2.74 -6.43 4.34
CA PHE A 15 1.97 -7.44 3.62
C PHE A 15 1.66 -6.97 2.19
N THR A 16 1.51 -5.66 1.99
CA THR A 16 1.39 -5.07 0.65
C THR A 16 2.69 -5.21 -0.12
N CYS A 17 3.85 -4.99 0.52
CA CYS A 17 5.15 -5.28 -0.08
C CYS A 17 5.29 -6.76 -0.49
N LEU A 18 4.81 -7.67 0.37
CA LEU A 18 4.86 -9.12 0.13
C LEU A 18 3.82 -9.62 -0.88
N ALA A 19 2.81 -8.82 -1.22
CA ALA A 19 1.92 -9.11 -2.35
C ALA A 19 2.68 -9.03 -3.69
N GLY A 20 3.76 -8.24 -3.73
CA GLY A 20 4.60 -8.09 -4.91
C GLY A 20 3.86 -7.49 -6.10
N ASN A 21 4.26 -7.90 -7.30
CA ASN A 21 3.68 -7.42 -8.57
C ASN A 21 2.67 -8.40 -9.18
N LEU A 22 2.10 -9.29 -8.36
CA LEU A 22 1.19 -10.33 -8.86
C LEU A 22 -0.09 -9.72 -9.45
N LEU A 23 -0.57 -8.63 -8.86
CA LEU A 23 -1.77 -7.93 -9.34
C LEU A 23 -1.53 -7.37 -10.74
N GLU A 24 -0.42 -6.68 -10.96
CA GLU A 24 -0.05 -6.06 -12.24
C GLU A 24 0.23 -7.09 -13.33
N ARG A 25 0.69 -8.28 -12.95
CA ARG A 25 1.01 -9.36 -13.90
C ARG A 25 -0.21 -10.16 -14.34
N GLU A 26 -1.18 -10.36 -13.45
CA GLU A 26 -2.23 -11.37 -13.64
C GLU A 26 -3.65 -10.79 -13.62
N ALA A 27 -3.83 -9.51 -13.27
CA ALA A 27 -5.15 -8.88 -13.29
C ALA A 27 -5.71 -8.85 -14.72
N PRO A 28 -6.94 -9.35 -14.93
CA PRO A 28 -7.59 -9.36 -16.25
C PRO A 28 -8.29 -8.03 -16.60
N ALA A 29 -8.19 -7.04 -15.70
CA ALA A 29 -9.01 -5.84 -15.68
C ALA A 29 -8.22 -4.63 -15.17
N GLU A 30 -8.85 -3.47 -15.27
CA GLU A 30 -8.38 -2.24 -14.66
C GLU A 30 -8.23 -2.40 -13.13
N VAL A 31 -7.13 -1.85 -12.61
CA VAL A 31 -6.85 -1.78 -11.18
C VAL A 31 -6.86 -0.32 -10.77
N VAL A 32 -7.75 0.05 -9.85
CA VAL A 32 -7.83 1.41 -9.31
C VAL A 32 -7.16 1.43 -7.94
N TYR A 33 -6.12 2.24 -7.81
CA TYR A 33 -5.33 2.35 -6.58
C TYR A 33 -5.93 3.41 -5.64
N HIS A 34 -6.17 3.02 -4.39
CA HIS A 34 -6.75 3.85 -3.34
C HIS A 34 -5.76 3.92 -2.15
N PRO A 35 -4.76 4.82 -2.20
CA PRO A 35 -3.87 5.03 -1.07
C PRO A 35 -4.61 5.73 0.07
N PHE A 36 -4.37 5.30 1.31
CA PHE A 36 -5.04 5.86 2.49
C PHE A 36 -4.11 6.05 3.69
N ASP A 37 -4.56 6.86 4.66
CA ASP A 37 -3.91 7.00 5.97
C ASP A 37 -4.28 5.83 6.88
N ILE A 38 -3.35 4.89 7.06
CA ILE A 38 -3.57 3.70 7.89
C ILE A 38 -3.73 4.01 9.38
N GLY A 39 -3.20 5.15 9.85
CA GLY A 39 -3.38 5.61 11.22
C GLY A 39 -4.82 6.00 11.48
N ARG A 40 -5.40 6.87 10.62
CA ARG A 40 -6.83 7.21 10.66
C ARG A 40 -7.70 5.98 10.45
N LEU A 41 -7.37 5.12 9.49
CA LEU A 41 -8.11 3.89 9.22
C LEU A 41 -8.22 3.00 10.47
N PHE A 42 -7.08 2.73 11.13
CA PHE A 42 -7.06 1.91 12.35
C PHE A 42 -7.86 2.56 13.48
N ALA A 43 -7.74 3.87 13.67
CA ALA A 43 -8.51 4.58 14.69
C ALA A 43 -10.03 4.47 14.48
N ALA A 44 -10.49 4.51 13.23
CA ALA A 44 -11.91 4.41 12.89
C ALA A 44 -12.47 2.97 12.92
N THR A 45 -11.65 1.97 12.62
CA THR A 45 -12.10 0.58 12.39
C THR A 45 -11.74 -0.40 13.51
N GLY A 46 -11.17 0.08 14.61
CA GLY A 46 -10.74 -0.75 15.74
C GLY A 46 -9.39 -1.46 15.53
N GLY A 47 -8.62 -1.01 14.54
CA GLY A 47 -7.23 -1.44 14.34
C GLY A 47 -6.32 -0.92 15.44
N VAL A 48 -5.35 -1.75 15.85
CA VAL A 48 -4.32 -1.35 16.83
C VAL A 48 -2.97 -1.20 16.12
N PRO A 49 -2.30 -0.02 16.19
CA PRO A 49 -0.95 0.17 15.68
C PRO A 49 0.03 -0.86 16.24
N VAL A 50 0.99 -1.31 15.42
CA VAL A 50 1.90 -2.42 15.78
C VAL A 50 2.58 -2.24 17.15
N PRO A 51 3.15 -1.06 17.50
CA PRO A 51 3.80 -0.86 18.80
C PRO A 51 2.87 -1.02 20.02
N GLN A 52 1.56 -0.83 19.82
CA GLN A 52 0.54 -0.92 20.87
C GLN A 52 -0.08 -2.33 20.98
N ARG A 53 0.21 -3.23 20.04
CA ARG A 53 -0.27 -4.62 20.09
C ARG A 53 0.43 -5.38 21.20
N SER A 54 -0.23 -6.42 21.72
CA SER A 54 0.40 -7.32 22.70
C SER A 54 1.67 -7.99 22.15
N PRO A 55 2.63 -8.38 23.01
CA PRO A 55 3.84 -9.06 22.58
C PRO A 55 3.58 -10.31 21.74
N GLN A 56 2.50 -11.05 22.01
CA GLN A 56 2.09 -12.24 21.24
C GLN A 56 1.73 -11.89 19.80
N ARG A 57 0.97 -10.81 19.58
CA ARG A 57 0.61 -10.34 18.23
C ARG A 57 1.82 -9.79 17.48
N GLN A 58 2.74 -9.12 18.17
CA GLN A 58 3.99 -8.63 17.58
C GLN A 58 4.89 -9.81 17.15
N ALA A 59 5.06 -10.81 18.02
CA ALA A 59 5.83 -12.02 17.71
C ALA A 59 5.22 -12.82 16.55
N TYR A 60 3.90 -13.01 16.56
CA TYR A 60 3.19 -13.68 15.46
C TYR A 60 3.40 -12.95 14.13
N ARG A 61 3.26 -11.62 14.11
CA ARG A 61 3.51 -10.81 12.91
C ARG A 61 4.91 -11.07 12.35
N LEU A 62 5.95 -11.07 13.18
CA LEU A 62 7.32 -11.32 12.71
C LEU A 62 7.50 -12.73 12.15
N ALA A 63 6.91 -13.75 12.79
CA ALA A 63 6.92 -15.12 12.30
C ALA A 63 6.18 -15.25 10.95
N GLU A 64 5.06 -14.56 10.79
CA GLU A 64 4.28 -14.53 9.55
C GLU A 64 5.08 -13.90 8.42
N LEU A 65 5.65 -12.71 8.64
CA LEU A 65 6.49 -12.03 7.65
C LEU A 65 7.70 -12.89 7.25
N GLY A 66 8.30 -13.60 8.20
CA GLY A 66 9.40 -14.54 7.94
C GLY A 66 8.98 -15.76 7.11
N ARG A 67 7.72 -16.20 7.21
CA ARG A 67 7.18 -17.32 6.42
C ARG A 67 6.80 -16.88 5.02
N ILE A 68 6.04 -15.80 4.91
CA ILE A 68 5.52 -15.28 3.64
C ILE A 68 6.65 -14.80 2.72
N GLN A 69 7.68 -14.13 3.26
CA GLN A 69 8.83 -13.70 2.44
C GLN A 69 9.51 -14.87 1.72
N LYS A 70 9.63 -16.02 2.40
CA LYS A 70 10.22 -17.25 1.85
C LYS A 70 9.31 -17.88 0.82
N GLN A 71 8.01 -17.94 1.12
CA GLN A 71 7.00 -18.50 0.21
C GLN A 71 6.90 -17.70 -1.10
N ARG A 72 6.99 -16.37 -1.02
CA ARG A 72 6.87 -15.47 -2.19
C ARG A 72 8.20 -15.20 -2.88
N GLY A 73 9.34 -15.55 -2.28
CA GLY A 73 10.67 -15.23 -2.81
C GLY A 73 11.00 -13.72 -2.79
N ILE A 74 10.33 -12.95 -1.92
CA ILE A 74 10.50 -11.49 -1.78
C ILE A 74 11.20 -11.23 -0.46
N THR A 75 12.48 -10.85 -0.48
CA THR A 75 13.24 -10.56 0.74
C THR A 75 12.85 -9.21 1.31
N ILE A 76 12.52 -9.15 2.61
CA ILE A 76 12.26 -7.91 3.34
C ILE A 76 13.03 -7.86 4.66
N ASN A 77 13.46 -6.67 5.08
CA ASN A 77 13.87 -6.38 6.44
C ASN A 77 12.64 -6.51 7.36
N LEU A 78 12.69 -7.42 8.33
CA LEU A 78 11.58 -7.65 9.27
C LEU A 78 11.40 -6.52 10.30
N LYS A 79 12.43 -5.71 10.49
CA LYS A 79 12.52 -4.61 11.45
C LYS A 79 13.26 -3.42 10.81
N PRO A 80 12.73 -2.82 9.75
CA PRO A 80 13.37 -1.66 9.14
C PRO A 80 13.39 -0.50 10.14
N GLN A 81 14.48 0.24 10.14
CA GLN A 81 14.78 1.33 11.06
C GLN A 81 13.66 2.35 11.13
N PHE A 82 13.06 2.67 9.98
CA PHE A 82 12.05 3.73 9.91
C PHE A 82 10.63 3.27 10.23
N PHE A 83 10.35 1.96 10.31
CA PHE A 83 8.98 1.51 10.56
C PHE A 83 8.59 1.58 12.05
N PRO A 84 7.41 2.14 12.40
CA PRO A 84 6.43 2.78 11.51
C PRO A 84 6.81 4.22 11.17
N VAL A 85 6.97 4.50 9.89
CA VAL A 85 7.23 5.84 9.33
C VAL A 85 5.91 6.54 9.05
N ASP A 86 5.90 7.88 9.06
CA ASP A 86 4.74 8.61 8.54
C ASP A 86 4.56 8.33 7.04
N GLY A 87 3.45 7.66 6.71
CA GLY A 87 3.13 7.28 5.34
C GLY A 87 2.37 8.36 4.56
N ARG A 88 1.92 9.45 5.19
CA ARG A 88 1.10 10.49 4.53
C ARG A 88 1.82 11.16 3.36
N PRO A 89 3.11 11.56 3.46
CA PRO A 89 3.83 12.13 2.32
C PRO A 89 3.82 11.22 1.09
N ALA A 90 4.13 9.94 1.29
CA ALA A 90 4.13 8.93 0.24
C ALA A 90 2.71 8.67 -0.32
N ALA A 91 1.69 8.59 0.54
CA ALA A 91 0.30 8.38 0.10
C ALA A 91 -0.21 9.56 -0.73
N LYS A 92 0.13 10.80 -0.36
CA LYS A 92 -0.18 11.99 -1.18
C LYS A 92 0.55 11.97 -2.52
N LEU A 93 1.80 11.51 -2.56
CA LEU A 93 2.52 11.35 -3.82
C LEU A 93 1.87 10.30 -4.73
N MET A 94 1.40 9.19 -4.15
CA MET A 94 0.64 8.19 -4.89
C MET A 94 -0.64 8.79 -5.50
N LEU A 95 -1.38 9.63 -4.77
CA LEU A 95 -2.55 10.33 -5.33
C LEU A 95 -2.15 11.23 -6.51
N ALA A 96 -1.10 12.04 -6.36
CA ALA A 96 -0.64 12.92 -7.44
C ALA A 96 -0.27 12.13 -8.71
N VAL A 97 0.45 11.02 -8.57
CA VAL A 97 0.85 10.15 -9.71
C VAL A 97 -0.34 9.42 -10.32
N ARG A 98 -1.28 8.93 -9.50
CA ARG A 98 -2.53 8.34 -9.99
C ARG A 98 -3.32 9.32 -10.84
N ASP A 99 -3.52 10.52 -10.31
CA ASP A 99 -4.41 11.52 -10.90
C ASP A 99 -3.79 12.18 -12.15
N SER A 100 -2.46 12.14 -12.28
CA SER A 100 -1.76 12.56 -13.50
C SER A 100 -1.76 11.49 -14.60
N GLY A 101 -2.15 10.25 -14.30
CA GLY A 101 -2.10 9.12 -15.21
C GLY A 101 -0.70 8.52 -15.41
N GLU A 102 0.25 8.87 -14.52
CA GLU A 102 1.59 8.28 -14.50
C GLU A 102 1.56 6.88 -13.85
N ASP A 103 2.69 6.15 -13.91
CA ASP A 103 2.76 4.76 -13.45
C ASP A 103 2.72 4.62 -11.91
N ILE A 104 1.51 4.65 -11.36
CA ILE A 104 1.26 4.43 -9.93
C ILE A 104 1.67 3.03 -9.46
N ALA A 105 1.62 2.02 -10.33
CA ALA A 105 1.93 0.66 -9.93
C ALA A 105 3.43 0.53 -9.58
N SER A 106 4.29 1.03 -10.46
CA SER A 106 5.73 1.09 -10.23
C SER A 106 6.09 1.97 -9.02
N LEU A 107 5.45 3.13 -8.87
CA LEU A 107 5.66 3.99 -7.70
C LEU A 107 5.27 3.27 -6.39
N SER A 108 4.10 2.64 -6.36
CA SER A 108 3.59 1.94 -5.17
C SER A 108 4.57 0.85 -4.71
N GLN A 109 5.09 0.06 -5.65
CA GLN A 109 6.09 -0.96 -5.36
C GLN A 109 7.40 -0.35 -4.86
N ALA A 110 7.89 0.73 -5.50
CA ALA A 110 9.12 1.39 -5.10
C ALA A 110 9.04 1.97 -3.67
N LEU A 111 7.90 2.58 -3.29
CA LEU A 111 7.68 3.11 -1.94
C LEU A 111 7.66 2.00 -0.88
N LEU A 112 6.98 0.89 -1.18
CA LEU A 112 6.97 -0.29 -0.29
C LEU A 112 8.38 -0.87 -0.14
N GLN A 113 9.12 -1.02 -1.23
CA GLN A 113 10.50 -1.51 -1.22
C GLN A 113 11.46 -0.54 -0.51
N ALA A 114 11.22 0.77 -0.61
CA ALA A 114 12.02 1.78 0.08
C ALA A 114 12.01 1.51 1.60
N VAL A 115 10.85 1.28 2.19
CA VAL A 115 10.74 0.94 3.62
C VAL A 115 11.26 -0.48 3.91
N TRP A 116 10.76 -1.47 3.17
CA TRP A 116 10.89 -2.88 3.58
C TRP A 116 12.13 -3.58 3.04
N GLN A 117 12.83 -3.03 2.06
CA GLN A 117 14.01 -3.66 1.45
C GLN A 117 15.24 -2.75 1.46
N ARG A 118 15.05 -1.43 1.34
CA ARG A 118 16.15 -0.44 1.26
C ARG A 118 16.37 0.34 2.55
N ASP A 119 15.50 0.15 3.55
CA ASP A 119 15.54 0.83 4.84
C ASP A 119 15.61 2.36 4.74
N LEU A 120 14.71 2.93 3.91
CA LEU A 120 14.61 4.35 3.64
C LEU A 120 13.38 4.99 4.30
N ASN A 121 13.48 6.29 4.57
CA ASN A 121 12.44 7.10 5.19
C ASN A 121 11.52 7.72 4.12
N ILE A 122 10.37 7.12 3.85
CA ILE A 122 9.39 7.66 2.88
C ILE A 122 8.59 8.87 3.38
N ALA A 123 8.86 9.37 4.59
CA ALA A 123 8.39 10.69 5.02
C ALA A 123 9.32 11.82 4.56
N ASP A 124 10.54 11.49 4.11
CA ASP A 124 11.53 12.45 3.62
C ASP A 124 11.29 12.76 2.13
N MET A 125 11.07 14.05 1.83
CA MET A 125 10.83 14.52 0.46
C MET A 125 12.01 14.25 -0.48
N SER A 126 13.25 14.21 0.03
CA SER A 126 14.42 13.89 -0.79
C SER A 126 14.43 12.43 -1.24
N VAL A 127 13.99 11.51 -0.36
CA VAL A 127 13.81 10.08 -0.70
C VAL A 127 12.71 9.93 -1.74
N LEU A 128 11.59 10.64 -1.59
CA LEU A 128 10.50 10.62 -2.56
C LEU A 128 10.93 11.17 -3.93
N ALA A 129 11.68 12.28 -3.95
CA ALA A 129 12.23 12.84 -5.18
C ALA A 129 13.16 11.85 -5.90
N GLN A 130 14.04 11.18 -5.15
CA GLN A 130 14.93 10.16 -5.71
C GLN A 130 14.14 8.99 -6.32
N ILE A 131 13.06 8.53 -5.67
CA ILE A 131 12.21 7.45 -6.21
C ILE A 131 11.54 7.88 -7.53
N LEU A 132 11.06 9.12 -7.64
CA LEU A 132 10.50 9.63 -8.89
C LEU A 132 11.56 9.66 -10.00
N GLU A 133 12.77 10.10 -9.69
CA GLU A 133 13.90 10.11 -10.63
C GLU A 133 14.24 8.68 -11.10
N GLU A 134 14.36 7.72 -10.18
CA GLU A 134 14.63 6.31 -10.49
C GLU A 134 13.57 5.70 -11.43
N LEU A 135 12.32 6.15 -11.31
CA LEU A 135 11.19 5.69 -12.13
C LEU A 135 10.94 6.54 -13.39
N ASN A 136 11.69 7.63 -13.59
CA ASN A 136 11.46 8.62 -14.64
C ASN A 136 10.04 9.23 -14.62
N ILE A 137 9.47 9.41 -13.42
CA ILE A 137 8.16 10.08 -13.22
C ILE A 137 8.40 11.58 -13.02
N ASP A 138 7.49 12.43 -13.52
CA ASP A 138 7.63 13.89 -13.40
C ASP A 138 7.78 14.36 -11.93
N SER A 139 8.95 14.93 -11.63
CA SER A 139 9.28 15.50 -10.33
C SER A 139 8.31 16.61 -9.87
N ALA A 140 7.60 17.28 -10.79
CA ALA A 140 6.62 18.31 -10.43
C ALA A 140 5.46 17.75 -9.60
N LEU A 141 5.18 16.45 -9.71
CA LEU A 141 4.15 15.76 -8.93
C LEU A 141 4.47 15.74 -7.43
N LEU A 142 5.76 15.81 -7.05
CA LEU A 142 6.14 15.92 -5.65
C LEU A 142 5.67 17.23 -5.03
N GLU A 143 5.82 18.35 -5.75
CA GLU A 143 5.30 19.65 -5.28
C GLU A 143 3.77 19.68 -5.25
N GLN A 144 3.11 19.08 -6.25
CA GLN A 144 1.65 18.97 -6.28
C GLN A 144 1.13 18.18 -5.07
N SER A 145 1.78 17.06 -4.74
CA SER A 145 1.40 16.17 -3.63
C SER A 145 1.32 16.87 -2.27
N LYS A 146 2.11 17.94 -2.06
CA LYS A 146 2.12 18.68 -0.80
C LYS A 146 0.76 19.28 -0.46
N ASN A 147 -0.07 19.57 -1.47
CA ASN A 147 -1.38 20.20 -1.31
C ASN A 147 -2.56 19.21 -1.28
N LEU A 148 -2.30 17.89 -1.23
CA LEU A 148 -3.34 16.85 -1.33
C LEU A 148 -3.83 16.33 0.03
N ASP A 149 -3.65 17.06 1.13
CA ASP A 149 -4.10 16.61 2.46
C ASP A 149 -5.61 16.36 2.52
N ASN A 150 -6.42 17.30 2.00
CA ASN A 150 -7.87 17.14 1.95
C ASN A 150 -8.29 15.95 1.08
N GLN A 151 -7.56 15.67 0.01
CA GLN A 151 -7.85 14.54 -0.85
C GLN A 151 -7.51 13.22 -0.16
N LEU A 152 -6.34 13.12 0.49
CA LEU A 152 -5.97 11.93 1.25
C LEU A 152 -6.96 11.65 2.40
N ASP A 153 -7.41 12.69 3.08
CA ASP A 153 -8.40 12.53 4.16
C ASP A 153 -9.74 12.03 3.61
N LYS A 154 -10.17 12.55 2.45
CA LYS A 154 -11.36 12.07 1.73
C LYS A 154 -11.21 10.61 1.27
N GLU A 155 -10.10 10.24 0.63
CA GLU A 155 -9.82 8.86 0.19
C GLU A 155 -9.81 7.89 1.36
N THR A 156 -9.32 8.35 2.51
CA THR A 156 -9.34 7.55 3.75
C THR A 156 -10.76 7.38 4.28
N ASP A 157 -11.60 8.44 4.26
CA ASP A 157 -13.00 8.35 4.66
C ASP A 157 -13.78 7.41 3.72
N GLU A 158 -13.58 7.51 2.42
CA GLU A 158 -14.19 6.62 1.42
C GLU A 158 -13.75 5.16 1.60
N ALA A 159 -12.48 4.90 1.94
CA ALA A 159 -12.01 3.56 2.26
C ALA A 159 -12.71 2.99 3.51
N ILE A 160 -12.92 3.81 4.55
CA ILE A 160 -13.64 3.40 5.76
C ILE A 160 -15.10 3.08 5.44
N GLU A 161 -15.76 3.92 4.65
CA GLU A 161 -17.15 3.72 4.20
C GLU A 161 -17.29 2.43 3.36
N ALA A 162 -16.28 2.10 2.55
CA ALA A 162 -16.20 0.85 1.81
C ALA A 162 -15.88 -0.39 2.66
N GLY A 163 -15.73 -0.24 3.99
CA GLY A 163 -15.47 -1.34 4.92
C GLY A 163 -14.00 -1.79 4.99
N VAL A 164 -13.07 -1.00 4.46
CA VAL A 164 -11.63 -1.28 4.52
C VAL A 164 -11.12 -1.06 5.94
N PHE A 165 -10.37 -2.02 6.48
CA PHE A 165 -9.82 -1.96 7.84
C PHE A 165 -8.32 -2.32 7.92
N GLY A 166 -7.67 -2.54 6.79
CA GLY A 166 -6.25 -2.88 6.72
C GLY A 166 -5.67 -2.80 5.32
N SER A 167 -4.41 -3.22 5.17
CA SER A 167 -3.69 -3.19 3.90
C SER A 167 -2.83 -4.45 3.70
N PRO A 168 -2.77 -5.05 2.50
CA PRO A 168 -3.53 -4.68 1.30
C PRO A 168 -5.00 -5.14 1.43
N PHE A 169 -5.90 -4.45 0.74
CA PHE A 169 -7.32 -4.79 0.70
C PHE A 169 -7.82 -4.58 -0.73
N TYR A 170 -8.64 -5.50 -1.22
CA TYR A 170 -9.18 -5.48 -2.58
C TYR A 170 -10.71 -5.56 -2.51
N ILE A 171 -11.39 -4.84 -3.40
CA ILE A 171 -12.83 -4.98 -3.61
C ILE A 171 -13.04 -5.22 -5.10
N VAL A 172 -13.79 -6.27 -5.44
CA VAL A 172 -14.18 -6.59 -6.82
C VAL A 172 -15.70 -6.69 -6.86
N ASP A 173 -16.32 -5.80 -7.64
CA ASP A 173 -17.74 -5.45 -7.51
C ASP A 173 -18.04 -5.00 -6.06
N ASP A 174 -18.68 -5.85 -5.26
CA ASP A 174 -19.00 -5.60 -3.84
C ASP A 174 -18.34 -6.62 -2.88
N GLU A 175 -17.46 -7.48 -3.39
CA GLU A 175 -16.85 -8.56 -2.60
C GLU A 175 -15.47 -8.15 -2.06
N PRO A 176 -15.27 -8.16 -0.72
CA PRO A 176 -14.02 -7.75 -0.10
C PRO A 176 -13.01 -8.90 0.07
N PHE A 177 -11.74 -8.61 -0.20
CA PHE A 177 -10.60 -9.51 -0.02
C PHE A 177 -9.49 -8.80 0.74
N TRP A 178 -9.19 -9.27 1.96
CA TRP A 178 -8.17 -8.66 2.80
C TRP A 178 -6.91 -9.54 2.90
N GLY A 179 -5.75 -8.94 2.63
CA GLY A 179 -4.45 -9.57 2.79
C GLY A 179 -3.83 -10.09 1.49
N GLN A 180 -2.50 -10.20 1.48
CA GLN A 180 -1.73 -10.72 0.34
C GLN A 180 -2.05 -12.19 0.01
N ASP A 181 -2.64 -12.91 0.96
CA ASP A 181 -3.09 -14.30 0.85
C ASP A 181 -4.53 -14.42 0.33
N ARG A 182 -5.15 -13.30 -0.04
CA ARG A 182 -6.44 -13.24 -0.76
C ARG A 182 -6.35 -12.62 -2.14
N LEU A 183 -5.16 -12.15 -2.54
CA LEU A 183 -4.93 -11.51 -3.83
C LEU A 183 -5.31 -12.44 -5.01
N GLU A 184 -4.90 -13.71 -4.98
CA GLU A 184 -5.25 -14.66 -6.04
C GLU A 184 -6.77 -14.86 -6.16
N GLN A 185 -7.50 -14.84 -5.05
CA GLN A 185 -8.97 -14.96 -5.05
C GLN A 185 -9.63 -13.71 -5.63
N ALA A 186 -9.11 -12.52 -5.30
CA ALA A 186 -9.58 -11.26 -5.87
C ALA A 186 -9.35 -11.22 -7.39
N ILE A 187 -8.16 -11.62 -7.85
CA ILE A 187 -7.84 -11.72 -9.29
C ILE A 187 -8.76 -12.72 -9.99
N GLU A 188 -9.01 -13.88 -9.40
CA GLU A 188 -9.91 -14.87 -9.99
C GLU A 188 -11.34 -14.33 -10.07
N ARG A 189 -11.84 -13.70 -9.01
CA ARG A 189 -13.16 -13.05 -9.01
C ARG A 189 -13.30 -11.99 -10.10
N ALA A 190 -12.21 -11.30 -10.43
CA ALA A 190 -12.18 -10.30 -11.49
C ALA A 190 -12.26 -10.86 -12.92
N LYS A 191 -11.99 -12.17 -13.11
CA LYS A 191 -12.11 -12.83 -14.42
C LYS A 191 -13.55 -13.16 -14.80
N GLY A 192 -14.44 -13.28 -13.81
CA GLY A 192 -15.82 -13.76 -13.95
C GLY A 192 -15.95 -15.24 -13.62
#